data_AF-G8LSH5-F1
#
_entry.id   AF-G8LSH5-F1
#
_cell.length_a   1.000
_cell.length_b   1.000
_cell.length_c   1.000
_cell.angle_alpha   90.00
_cell.angle_beta   90.00
_cell.angle_gamma   90.00
#
_symmetry.space_group_name_H-M   'P 1'
#
loop_
_entity.id
_entity.type
_entity.pdbx_description
1 polymer ?
#
loop_
_entity_poly.entity_id
_entity_poly.type
_entity_poly.pdbx_seq_one_letter_code
_entity_poly.pdbx_strand_id
1 'polypeptide(L)'
;MQFLIVLILIPVIVYLFLARTQYLEKSIYEKIEAHGGKVISIERRNFFTGIGPFHVVGKNRVVYRIVYEKNGVEKEGWVRFGGIMGPDWRLDE
;
A
#
# COMPACT_ATOMS: atom_id res chain seq x y z
N MET A 1 32.69 -15.06 11.75
CA MET A 1 32.03 -13.78 12.14
C MET A 1 31.14 -13.22 11.04
N GLN A 2 31.62 -12.94 9.82
CA GLN A 2 30.79 -12.41 8.73
C GLN A 2 29.59 -13.30 8.35
N PHE A 3 29.74 -14.63 8.33
CA PHE A 3 28.65 -15.55 8.01
C PHE A 3 27.49 -15.51 9.02
N LEU A 4 27.81 -15.39 10.32
CA LEU A 4 26.83 -15.22 11.40
C LEU A 4 26.05 -13.90 11.28
N ILE A 5 26.75 -12.82 10.90
CA ILE A 5 26.15 -11.50 10.71
C ILE A 5 25.12 -11.55 9.56
N VAL A 6 25.47 -12.15 8.43
CA VAL A 6 24.55 -12.31 7.28
C VAL A 6 23.35 -13.18 7.65
N LEU A 7 23.57 -14.26 8.41
CA LEU A 7 22.53 -15.19 8.82
C LEU A 7 21.47 -14.54 9.73
N ILE A 8 21.86 -13.53 10.53
CA ILE A 8 20.94 -12.73 11.35
C ILE A 8 20.31 -11.58 10.55
N LEU A 9 21.06 -10.93 9.66
CA LEU A 9 20.58 -9.77 8.89
C LEU A 9 19.44 -10.12 7.93
N ILE A 10 19.52 -11.26 7.24
CA ILE A 10 18.49 -11.67 6.27
C ILE A 10 17.09 -11.75 6.93
N PRO A 11 16.87 -12.52 8.01
CA PRO A 11 15.55 -12.61 8.63
C PRO A 11 15.08 -11.26 9.19
N VAL A 12 15.98 -10.42 9.70
CA VAL A 12 15.65 -9.07 10.16
C VAL A 12 15.13 -8.20 9.01
N ILE A 13 15.80 -8.21 7.86
CA ILE A 13 15.38 -7.45 6.67
C ILE A 13 14.01 -7.94 6.17
N VAL A 14 13.81 -9.25 6.10
CA VAL A 14 12.54 -9.85 5.68
C VAL A 14 11.43 -9.45 6.66
N TYR A 15 11.68 -9.53 7.96
CA TYR A 15 10.73 -9.12 9.00
C TYR A 15 10.34 -7.63 8.84
N LEU A 16 11.31 -6.73 8.70
CA LEU A 16 11.06 -5.31 8.50
C LEU A 16 10.24 -5.04 7.23
N PHE A 17 10.48 -5.79 6.15
CA PHE A 17 9.73 -5.66 4.91
C PHE A 17 8.26 -6.10 5.07
N LEU A 18 8.02 -7.21 5.76
CA LEU A 18 6.67 -7.70 6.05
C LEU A 18 5.91 -6.75 6.98
N ALA A 19 6.55 -6.32 8.07
CA ALA A 19 5.97 -5.39 9.03
C ALA A 19 5.54 -4.07 8.37
N ARG A 20 6.38 -3.54 7.45
CA ARG A 20 6.03 -2.34 6.67
C ARG A 20 4.80 -2.58 5.79
N THR A 21 4.71 -3.74 5.13
CA THR A 21 3.59 -4.06 4.23
C THR A 21 2.28 -4.13 5.02
N GLN A 22 2.29 -4.82 6.16
CA GLN A 22 1.13 -4.92 7.05
C GLN A 22 0.68 -3.56 7.58
N TYR A 23 1.61 -2.70 7.96
CA TYR A 23 1.29 -1.34 8.42
C TYR A 23 0.56 -0.51 7.35
N LEU A 24 1.04 -0.57 6.10
CA LEU A 24 0.41 0.15 4.98
C LEU A 24 -0.98 -0.39 4.67
N GLU A 25 -1.15 -1.71 4.64
CA GLU A 25 -2.46 -2.33 4.45
C GLU A 25 -3.43 -1.96 5.57
N LYS A 26 -2.99 -2.01 6.84
CA LYS A 26 -3.82 -1.56 7.97
C LYS A 26 -4.29 -0.12 7.80
N SER A 27 -3.40 0.78 7.37
CA SER A 27 -3.75 2.18 7.09
C SER A 27 -4.80 2.31 5.97
N ILE A 28 -4.78 1.42 4.97
CA ILE A 28 -5.82 1.36 3.92
C ILE A 28 -7.16 0.94 4.52
N TYR A 29 -7.18 -0.14 5.30
CA TYR A 29 -8.41 -0.60 5.96
C TYR A 29 -9.03 0.51 6.82
N GLU A 30 -8.25 1.12 7.72
CA GLU A 30 -8.71 2.19 8.60
C GLU A 30 -9.24 3.39 7.81
N LYS A 31 -8.56 3.76 6.70
CA LYS A 31 -8.97 4.91 5.88
C LYS A 31 -10.27 4.66 5.14
N ILE A 32 -10.46 3.46 4.57
CA ILE A 32 -11.67 3.10 3.83
C ILE A 32 -12.85 2.92 4.80
N GLU A 33 -12.63 2.31 5.96
CA GLU A 33 -13.64 2.18 7.01
C GLU A 33 -14.08 3.56 7.53
N ALA A 34 -13.15 4.49 7.77
CA ALA A 34 -13.45 5.87 8.12
C ALA A 34 -14.19 6.64 7.00
N HIS A 35 -14.06 6.19 5.74
CA HIS A 35 -14.79 6.73 4.59
C HIS A 35 -16.19 6.07 4.42
N GLY A 36 -16.59 5.19 5.33
CA GLY A 36 -17.86 4.46 5.29
C GLY A 36 -17.88 3.31 4.28
N GLY A 37 -16.70 2.85 3.84
CA GLY A 37 -16.55 1.73 2.92
C GLY A 37 -16.03 0.47 3.60
N LYS A 38 -16.16 -0.65 2.91
CA LYS A 38 -15.58 -1.94 3.31
C LYS A 38 -14.61 -2.42 2.25
N VAL A 39 -13.35 -2.65 2.62
CA VAL A 39 -12.33 -3.15 1.70
C VAL A 39 -12.67 -4.58 1.25
N ILE A 40 -12.68 -4.81 -0.06
CA ILE A 40 -12.83 -6.12 -0.69
C ILE A 40 -11.46 -6.68 -1.05
N SER A 41 -10.62 -5.88 -1.69
CA SER A 41 -9.27 -6.30 -2.08
C SER A 41 -8.27 -5.14 -2.06
N ILE A 42 -7.01 -5.49 -1.82
CA ILE A 42 -5.87 -4.57 -1.87
C ILE A 42 -4.82 -5.21 -2.77
N GLU A 43 -4.41 -4.50 -3.80
CA GLU A 43 -3.41 -4.97 -4.75
C GLU A 43 -2.26 -3.97 -4.83
N ARG A 44 -1.05 -4.44 -4.51
CA ARG A 44 0.15 -3.63 -4.70
C ARG A 44 0.47 -3.50 -6.18
N ARG A 45 0.59 -2.26 -6.65
CA ARG A 45 0.87 -1.92 -8.04
C ARG A 45 2.26 -1.29 -8.19
N ASN A 46 2.87 -1.49 -9.36
CA ASN A 46 4.18 -0.97 -9.72
C ASN A 46 4.12 -0.34 -11.13
N PHE A 47 5.25 0.18 -11.61
CA PHE A 47 5.33 0.81 -12.93
C PHE A 47 4.87 -0.10 -14.07
N PHE A 48 5.13 -1.41 -13.97
CA PHE A 48 4.77 -2.39 -14.99
C PHE A 48 3.32 -2.87 -14.88
N THR A 49 2.75 -2.91 -13.68
CA THR A 49 1.38 -3.38 -13.44
C THR A 49 0.33 -2.27 -13.44
N GLY A 50 0.74 -1.05 -13.81
CA GLY A 50 -0.10 0.14 -13.92
C GLY A 50 -0.07 0.99 -12.65
N ILE A 51 0.22 2.28 -12.80
CA ILE A 51 0.25 3.26 -11.71
C ILE A 51 -1.10 3.97 -11.51
N GLY A 52 -2.14 3.50 -12.19
CA GLY A 52 -3.50 4.04 -12.12
C GLY A 52 -3.51 5.56 -12.43
N PRO A 53 -4.15 6.38 -11.59
CA PRO A 53 -4.31 7.81 -11.86
C PRO A 53 -3.02 8.64 -11.61
N PHE A 54 -1.96 8.03 -11.09
CA PHE A 54 -0.70 8.72 -10.82
C PHE A 54 0.11 8.86 -12.11
N HIS A 55 0.56 10.07 -12.45
CA HIS A 55 1.32 10.28 -13.69
C HIS A 55 2.80 9.90 -13.54
N VAL A 56 3.35 10.04 -12.33
CA VAL A 56 4.75 9.70 -12.01
C VAL A 56 4.82 9.08 -10.62
N VAL A 57 5.50 7.93 -10.51
CA VAL A 57 5.79 7.26 -9.25
C VAL A 57 7.32 7.21 -9.08
N GLY A 58 7.85 8.13 -8.28
CA GLY A 58 9.29 8.20 -7.98
C GLY A 58 9.79 7.03 -7.13
N LYS A 59 11.12 6.95 -6.98
CA LYS A 59 11.81 5.93 -6.18
C LYS A 59 11.28 5.88 -4.73
N ASN A 60 11.19 4.69 -4.15
CA ASN A 60 10.67 4.39 -2.80
C ASN A 60 9.17 4.67 -2.56
N ARG A 61 8.40 5.04 -3.59
CA ARG A 61 6.95 5.14 -3.50
C ARG A 61 6.30 3.78 -3.78
N VAL A 62 5.19 3.53 -3.10
CA VAL A 62 4.40 2.31 -3.28
C VAL A 62 2.98 2.71 -3.62
N VAL A 63 2.42 2.10 -4.66
CA VAL A 63 1.05 2.32 -5.10
C VAL A 63 0.22 1.10 -4.75
N TYR A 64 -0.99 1.32 -4.28
CA TYR A 64 -1.99 0.29 -4.11
C TYR A 64 -3.25 0.66 -4.88
N ARG A 65 -3.82 -0.34 -5.55
CA ARG A 65 -5.20 -0.34 -6.02
C ARG A 65 -6.05 -0.99 -4.93
N ILE A 66 -7.19 -0.40 -4.66
CA ILE A 66 -8.10 -0.79 -3.60
C ILE A 66 -9.46 -0.98 -4.25
N VAL A 67 -10.07 -2.15 -4.06
CA VAL A 67 -11.47 -2.37 -4.39
C VAL A 67 -12.23 -2.37 -3.08
N TYR A 68 -13.25 -1.52 -2.97
CA TYR A 68 -14.05 -1.40 -1.76
C TYR A 68 -15.53 -1.24 -2.08
N GLU A 69 -16.38 -1.68 -1.17
CA GLU A 69 -17.83 -1.51 -1.24
C GLU A 69 -18.23 -0.28 -0.42
N LYS A 70 -19.09 0.57 -0.98
CA LYS A 70 -19.73 1.68 -0.25
C LYS A 70 -21.19 1.77 -0.69
N ASN A 71 -22.11 1.68 0.27
CA ASN A 71 -23.57 1.67 0.02
C ASN A 71 -24.02 0.58 -0.97
N GLY A 72 -23.42 -0.61 -0.93
CA GLY A 72 -23.78 -1.72 -1.82
C GLY A 72 -23.22 -1.60 -3.24
N VAL A 73 -22.37 -0.60 -3.51
CA VAL A 73 -21.72 -0.39 -4.81
C VAL A 73 -20.22 -0.61 -4.67
N GLU A 74 -19.67 -1.43 -5.55
CA GLU A 74 -18.22 -1.61 -5.67
C GLU A 74 -17.57 -0.37 -6.30
N LYS A 75 -16.51 0.12 -5.67
CA LYS A 75 -15.74 1.30 -6.09
C LYS A 75 -14.27 0.96 -6.12
N GLU A 76 -13.57 1.69 -6.97
CA GLU A 76 -12.13 1.61 -7.09
C GLU A 76 -11.47 2.81 -6.40
N GLY A 77 -10.38 2.54 -5.70
CA GLY A 77 -9.58 3.55 -5.02
C GLY A 77 -8.11 3.29 -5.27
N TRP A 78 -7.34 4.38 -5.21
CA TRP A 78 -5.90 4.33 -5.39
C TRP A 78 -5.24 5.09 -4.26
N VAL A 79 -4.11 4.58 -3.78
CA VAL A 79 -3.28 5.29 -2.83
C VAL A 79 -1.81 5.16 -3.19
N ARG A 80 -1.07 6.24 -2.99
CA ARG A 80 0.39 6.26 -3.14
C ARG A 80 1.05 6.68 -1.84
N PHE A 81 1.86 5.79 -1.29
CA PHE A 81 2.68 6.01 -0.10
C PHE A 81 4.11 6.43 -0.45
N GLY A 82 4.80 7.06 0.51
CA GLY A 82 6.20 7.49 0.38
C GLY A 82 6.38 8.90 -0.21
N GLY A 83 5.33 9.72 -0.21
CA GLY A 83 5.43 11.16 -0.45
C GLY A 83 5.84 11.92 0.81
N ILE A 84 6.48 13.09 0.65
CA ILE A 84 6.88 13.97 1.77
C ILE A 84 5.64 14.53 2.47
N MET A 85 4.56 14.77 1.71
CA MET A 85 3.28 15.27 2.21
C MET A 85 2.35 14.16 2.74
N GLY A 86 2.89 12.96 2.99
CA GLY A 86 2.11 11.79 3.40
C GLY A 86 1.50 11.01 2.23
N PRO A 87 0.51 10.13 2.50
CA PRO A 87 -0.13 9.31 1.49
C PRO A 87 -1.09 10.14 0.61
N ASP A 88 -1.00 9.94 -0.70
CA ASP A 88 -1.85 10.57 -1.71
C ASP A 88 -3.00 9.61 -2.05
N TRP A 89 -4.20 9.91 -1.54
CA TRP A 89 -5.41 9.11 -1.70
C TRP A 89 -6.26 9.64 -2.84
N ARG A 90 -6.77 8.73 -3.67
CA ARG A 90 -7.70 9.01 -4.78
C ARG A 90 -8.79 7.96 -4.71
N LEU A 91 -9.85 8.28 -3.97
CA LEU A 91 -11.01 7.42 -3.78
C LEU A 91 -12.14 7.94 -4.66
N ASP A 92 -12.84 7.04 -5.35
CA ASP A 92 -14.04 7.41 -6.08
C ASP A 92 -15.20 7.64 -5.08
N GLU A 93 -15.89 8.78 -5.22
CA GLU A 93 -16.96 9.22 -4.30
C GLU A 93 -18.16 8.28 -4.25
#